data_AF-A0A534I588-F1
#
_entry.id   AF-A0A534I588-F1
#
_cell.length_a   1.000
_cell.length_b   1.000
_cell.length_c   1.000
_cell.angle_alpha   90.00
_cell.angle_beta   90.00
_cell.angle_gamma   90.00
#
_symmetry.space_group_name_H-M   'P 1'
#
loop_
_entity.id
_entity.type
_entity.pdbx_description
1 polymer ?
#
loop_
_entity_poly.entity_id
_entity_poly.type
_entity_poly.pdbx_seq_one_letter_code
_entity_poly.pdbx_strand_id
1 'polypeptide(L)'
;MASPRPPAYGGPMPYRRPIEDYLSHRNVFALNALGLAGIYLGALVGLAAQESTARHFAQFLVLTGGMLASSGSVMGALGSKRTTDIQNLGLFVWAGLLLLVTWQAFMWI
;
A
#
# COMPACT_ATOMS: atom_id res chain seq x y z
N MET A 1 -26.25 -14.13 57.33
CA MET A 1 -26.84 -14.04 55.98
C MET A 1 -25.74 -13.62 55.02
N ALA A 2 -25.37 -14.45 54.05
CA ALA A 2 -24.30 -14.14 53.11
C ALA A 2 -24.82 -13.17 52.04
N SER A 3 -24.15 -12.03 51.86
CA SER A 3 -24.50 -11.05 50.82
C SER A 3 -24.33 -11.68 49.42
N PRO A 4 -25.29 -11.49 48.50
CA PRO A 4 -25.16 -12.01 47.14
C PRO A 4 -23.97 -11.33 46.44
N ARG A 5 -23.07 -12.13 45.87
CA ARG A 5 -21.94 -11.62 45.08
C ARG A 5 -22.48 -10.98 43.80
N PRO A 6 -21.98 -9.79 43.39
CA PRO A 6 -22.38 -9.17 42.15
C PRO A 6 -22.05 -10.09 40.95
N PRO A 7 -22.87 -10.08 39.89
CA PRO A 7 -22.62 -10.88 38.69
C PRO A 7 -21.24 -10.53 38.13
N ALA A 8 -20.44 -11.56 37.85
CA ALA A 8 -19.13 -11.38 37.23
C ALA A 8 -19.34 -10.77 35.84
N TYR A 9 -18.99 -9.49 35.70
CA TYR A 9 -18.95 -8.84 34.40
C TYR A 9 -17.95 -9.63 33.54
N GLY A 10 -18.42 -10.20 32.43
CA GLY A 10 -17.62 -11.05 31.55
C GLY A 10 -16.30 -10.38 31.21
N GLY A 11 -15.22 -11.17 31.20
CA GLY A 11 -13.87 -10.70 30.88
C GLY A 11 -13.83 -9.95 29.55
N PRO A 12 -12.74 -9.19 29.30
CA PRO A 12 -12.65 -8.32 28.13
C PRO A 12 -13.00 -9.07 26.84
N MET A 13 -14.11 -8.67 26.23
CA MET A 13 -14.52 -9.17 24.92
C MET A 13 -13.37 -8.92 23.94
N PRO A 14 -12.95 -9.91 23.11
CA PRO A 14 -11.94 -9.69 22.10
C PRO A 14 -12.46 -8.63 21.12
N TYR A 15 -11.96 -7.41 21.24
CA TYR A 15 -12.27 -6.34 20.31
C TYR A 15 -11.62 -6.66 18.95
N ARG A 16 -12.43 -7.20 18.03
CA ARG A 16 -12.00 -7.40 16.64
C ARG A 16 -11.83 -6.01 16.01
N ARG A 17 -10.59 -5.64 15.69
CA ARG A 17 -10.32 -4.39 14.99
C ARG A 17 -11.06 -4.37 13.65
N PRO A 18 -11.84 -3.32 13.35
CA PRO A 18 -12.45 -3.13 12.05
C PRO A 18 -11.38 -3.21 10.95
N ILE A 19 -11.73 -3.71 9.76
CA ILE A 19 -10.78 -3.81 8.63
C ILE A 19 -10.28 -2.41 8.24
N GLU A 20 -11.11 -1.39 8.46
CA GLU A 20 -10.83 0.02 8.24
C GLU A 20 -9.64 0.55 9.04
N ASP A 21 -9.31 -0.05 10.19
CA ASP A 21 -8.12 0.35 10.96
C ASP A 21 -6.81 -0.05 10.28
N TYR A 22 -6.84 -1.05 9.38
CA TYR A 22 -5.69 -1.41 8.56
C TYR A 22 -5.50 -0.47 7.36
N LEU A 23 -6.52 0.34 7.01
CA LEU A 23 -6.47 1.36 5.97
C LEU A 23 -6.16 2.74 6.56
N SER A 24 -5.21 2.77 7.49
CA SER A 24 -4.72 4.03 8.04
C SER A 24 -3.88 4.79 7.01
N HIS A 25 -3.85 6.13 7.12
CA HIS A 25 -2.95 7.01 6.34
C HIS A 25 -1.49 6.52 6.34
N ARG A 26 -1.03 5.96 7.47
CA ARG A 26 0.33 5.43 7.62
C ARG A 26 0.58 4.23 6.72
N ASN A 27 -0.41 3.34 6.57
CA ASN A 27 -0.27 2.15 5.75
C ASN A 27 -0.35 2.51 4.26
N VAL A 28 -1.26 3.43 3.87
CA VAL A 28 -1.32 3.95 2.51
C VAL A 28 0.01 4.62 2.12
N PHE A 29 0.58 5.42 3.02
CA PHE A 29 1.89 6.04 2.84
C PHE A 29 3.00 4.99 2.73
N ALA A 30 3.03 3.99 3.62
CA ALA A 30 4.03 2.94 3.62
C ALA A 30 4.00 2.11 2.32
N LEU A 31 2.80 1.73 1.84
CA LEU A 31 2.63 1.01 0.57
C LEU A 31 3.13 1.85 -0.60
N ASN A 32 2.82 3.15 -0.62
CA ASN A 32 3.33 4.06 -1.64
C ASN A 32 4.86 4.18 -1.61
N ALA A 33 5.44 4.36 -0.42
CA ALA A 33 6.88 4.45 -0.24
C ALA A 33 7.61 3.17 -0.67
N LEU A 34 7.08 2.00 -0.29
CA LEU A 34 7.62 0.70 -0.68
C LEU A 34 7.52 0.48 -2.19
N GLY A 35 6.39 0.83 -2.81
CA GLY A 35 6.25 0.67 -4.25
C GLY A 35 7.13 1.63 -5.05
N LEU A 36 7.27 2.89 -4.61
CA LEU A 36 8.22 3.83 -5.19
C LEU A 36 9.67 3.36 -5.03
N ALA A 37 10.03 2.78 -3.87
CA ALA A 37 11.34 2.20 -3.67
C ALA A 37 11.58 1.03 -4.65
N GLY A 38 10.58 0.18 -4.89
CA GLY A 38 10.63 -0.88 -5.90
C GLY A 38 10.87 -0.35 -7.32
N ILE A 39 10.12 0.69 -7.73
CA ILE A 39 10.32 1.35 -9.03
C ILE A 39 11.73 1.94 -9.13
N TYR A 40 12.17 2.66 -8.10
CA TYR A 40 13.48 3.31 -8.07
C TYR A 40 14.63 2.29 -8.14
N LEU A 41 14.58 1.24 -7.32
CA LEU A 41 15.59 0.17 -7.33
C LEU A 41 15.58 -0.58 -8.65
N GLY A 42 14.40 -0.89 -9.20
CA GLY A 42 14.29 -1.50 -10.52
C GLY A 42 14.91 -0.64 -11.62
N ALA A 43 14.66 0.67 -11.62
CA ALA A 43 15.28 1.59 -12.56
C ALA A 43 16.82 1.65 -12.43
N LEU A 44 17.36 1.67 -11.21
CA LEU A 44 18.81 1.63 -10.98
C LEU A 44 19.44 0.34 -11.48
N VAL A 45 18.80 -0.81 -11.20
CA VAL A 45 19.26 -2.10 -11.72
C VAL A 45 19.20 -2.10 -13.25
N GLY A 46 18.12 -1.60 -13.85
CA GLY A 46 17.97 -1.49 -15.30
C GLY A 46 19.05 -0.64 -15.95
N LEU A 47 19.42 0.49 -15.34
CA LEU A 47 20.53 1.35 -15.79
C LEU A 47 21.88 0.63 -15.74
N ALA A 48 22.11 -0.18 -14.71
CA ALA A 48 23.38 -0.89 -14.52
C ALA A 48 23.44 -2.23 -15.27
N ALA A 49 22.30 -2.76 -15.73
CA ALA A 49 22.19 -4.11 -16.26
C ALA A 49 22.73 -4.23 -17.70
N GLN A 50 23.84 -4.97 -17.81
CA GLN A 50 24.41 -5.40 -19.10
C GLN A 50 23.83 -6.75 -19.56
N GLU A 51 23.30 -7.55 -18.63
CA GLU A 51 22.79 -8.90 -18.87
C GLU A 51 21.27 -8.97 -18.79
N SER A 52 20.68 -9.91 -19.53
CA SER A 52 19.22 -10.07 -19.63
C SER A 52 18.57 -10.45 -18.29
N THR A 53 19.20 -11.31 -17.49
CA THR A 53 18.68 -11.71 -16.17
C THR A 53 18.50 -10.51 -15.24
N ALA A 54 19.47 -9.60 -15.20
CA ALA A 54 19.39 -8.40 -14.38
C ALA A 54 18.28 -7.44 -14.86
N ARG A 55 18.07 -7.35 -16.17
CA ARG A 55 16.95 -6.58 -16.75
C ARG A 55 15.59 -7.17 -16.41
N HIS A 56 15.42 -8.48 -16.51
CA HIS A 56 14.17 -9.13 -16.09
C HIS A 56 13.88 -8.94 -14.60
N PHE A 57 14.92 -8.98 -13.75
CA PHE A 57 14.77 -8.69 -12.33
C PHE A 57 14.39 -7.21 -12.09
N ALA A 58 15.00 -6.29 -12.81
CA ALA A 58 14.65 -4.87 -12.77
C ALA A 58 13.19 -4.62 -13.19
N GLN A 59 12.74 -5.24 -14.30
CA GLN A 59 11.35 -5.22 -14.74
C GLN A 59 10.39 -5.78 -13.69
N PHE A 60 10.76 -6.89 -13.03
CA PHE A 60 9.98 -7.46 -11.94
C PHE A 60 9.85 -6.51 -10.75
N LEU A 61 10.94 -5.85 -10.33
CA LEU A 61 10.91 -4.85 -9.25
C LEU A 61 10.01 -3.66 -9.59
N VAL A 62 10.12 -3.14 -10.82
CA VAL A 62 9.27 -2.04 -11.30
C VAL A 62 7.81 -2.44 -11.31
N LEU A 63 7.47 -3.59 -11.90
CA LEU A 63 6.08 -4.07 -11.97
C LEU A 63 5.48 -4.30 -10.58
N THR A 64 6.19 -5.02 -9.71
CA THR A 64 5.69 -5.32 -8.36
C THR A 64 5.57 -4.06 -7.50
N GLY A 65 6.56 -3.17 -7.54
CA GLY A 65 6.51 -1.88 -6.85
C GLY A 65 5.37 -1.00 -7.34
N GLY A 66 5.22 -0.89 -8.66
CA GLY A 66 4.15 -0.15 -9.31
C GLY A 66 2.75 -0.65 -8.96
N MET A 67 2.53 -1.96 -9.04
CA MET A 67 1.25 -2.59 -8.68
C MET A 67 0.93 -2.41 -7.19
N LEU A 68 1.93 -2.52 -6.32
CA LEU A 68 1.75 -2.38 -4.87
C LEU A 68 1.37 -0.94 -4.48
N ALA A 69 2.08 0.07 -5.01
CA ALA A 69 1.77 1.47 -4.72
C ALA A 69 0.45 1.92 -5.35
N SER A 70 0.13 1.48 -6.58
CA SER A 70 -1.14 1.84 -7.23
C SER A 70 -2.32 1.20 -6.49
N SER A 71 -2.22 -0.07 -6.10
CA SER A 71 -3.23 -0.76 -5.29
C SER A 71 -3.40 -0.12 -3.92
N GLY A 72 -2.30 0.20 -3.23
CA GLY A 72 -2.34 0.90 -1.95
C GLY A 72 -3.01 2.28 -2.04
N SER A 73 -2.81 2.98 -3.15
CA SER A 73 -3.44 4.28 -3.40
C SER A 73 -4.93 4.15 -3.70
N VAL A 74 -5.35 3.17 -4.51
CA VAL A 74 -6.77 2.88 -4.77
C VAL A 74 -7.48 2.44 -3.48
N MET A 75 -6.86 1.56 -2.70
CA MET A 75 -7.39 1.14 -1.40
C MET A 75 -7.51 2.32 -0.44
N GLY A 76 -6.52 3.22 -0.40
CA GLY A 76 -6.58 4.45 0.38
C GLY A 76 -7.73 5.36 -0.06
N ALA A 77 -7.91 5.54 -1.38
CA ALA A 77 -8.95 6.39 -1.95
C ALA A 77 -10.37 5.87 -1.68
N LEU A 78 -10.56 4.55 -1.70
CA LEU A 78 -11.87 3.91 -1.52
C LEU A 78 -12.22 3.62 -0.05
N GLY A 79 -11.22 3.25 0.75
CA GLY A 79 -11.44 2.65 2.07
C GLY A 79 -11.21 3.59 3.25
N SER A 80 -10.56 4.74 3.06
CA SER A 80 -10.24 5.64 4.16
C SER A 80 -11.42 6.57 4.49
N LYS A 81 -12.01 6.38 5.68
CA LYS A 81 -12.97 7.32 6.29
C LYS A 81 -12.30 8.59 6.86
N ARG A 82 -10.96 8.67 6.80
CA ARG A 82 -10.14 9.73 7.41
C ARG A 82 -9.50 10.66 6.38
N THR A 83 -9.83 10.51 5.10
CA THR A 83 -9.38 11.35 3.99
C THR A 83 -10.55 12.17 3.49
N THR A 84 -10.30 13.41 3.08
CA THR A 84 -11.31 14.26 2.43
C THR A 84 -11.55 13.80 0.99
N ASP A 85 -12.69 14.16 0.41
CA ASP A 85 -13.02 13.78 -0.98
C ASP A 85 -11.93 14.20 -1.98
N ILE A 86 -11.31 15.37 -1.78
CA ILE A 86 -10.22 15.85 -2.63
C ILE A 86 -8.92 15.04 -2.45
N GLN A 87 -8.66 14.53 -1.25
CA GLN A 87 -7.52 13.63 -1.00
C GLN A 87 -7.77 12.26 -1.63
N ASN A 88 -9.00 11.74 -1.60
CA ASN A 88 -9.36 10.49 -2.26
C ASN A 88 -9.22 10.60 -3.78
N LEU A 89 -9.68 11.71 -4.37
CA LEU A 89 -9.50 11.98 -5.79
C LEU A 89 -8.02 12.12 -6.14
N GLY A 90 -7.24 12.81 -5.30
CA GLY A 90 -5.79 12.88 -5.44
C GLY A 90 -5.10 11.52 -5.41
N LEU A 91 -5.52 10.61 -4.53
CA LEU A 91 -5.01 9.23 -4.47
C LEU A 91 -5.35 8.42 -5.72
N PHE A 92 -6.53 8.63 -6.32
CA PHE A 92 -6.86 8.01 -7.61
C PHE A 92 -6.01 8.52 -8.77
N VAL A 93 -5.82 9.83 -8.87
CA VAL A 93 -4.92 10.43 -9.87
C VAL A 93 -3.49 9.92 -9.67
N TRP A 94 -3.04 9.87 -8.42
CA TRP A 94 -1.74 9.34 -8.06
C TRP A 94 -1.58 7.86 -8.44
N ALA A 95 -2.60 7.02 -8.21
CA ALA A 95 -2.59 5.63 -8.65
C ALA A 95 -2.44 5.51 -10.17
N GLY A 96 -3.15 6.35 -10.94
CA GLY A 96 -3.01 6.41 -12.40
C GLY A 96 -1.60 6.83 -12.84
N LEU A 97 -1.03 7.85 -12.21
CA LEU A 97 0.34 8.30 -12.48
C LEU A 97 1.36 7.20 -12.18
N LEU A 98 1.22 6.49 -11.06
CA LEU A 98 2.08 5.37 -10.72
C LEU A 98 2.04 4.27 -11.78
N LEU A 99 0.86 3.93 -12.30
CA LEU A 99 0.72 2.94 -13.37
C LEU A 99 1.42 3.40 -14.66
N LEU A 100 1.27 4.69 -15.03
CA LEU A 100 1.95 5.26 -16.20
C LEU A 100 3.47 5.24 -16.05
N VAL A 101 3.99 5.65 -14.89
CA VAL A 101 5.43 5.62 -14.60
C VAL A 101 5.95 4.19 -14.61
N THR A 102 5.20 3.25 -14.03
CA THR A 102 5.55 1.82 -14.02
C THR A 102 5.64 1.28 -15.43
N TRP A 103 4.65 1.58 -16.28
CA TRP A 103 4.64 1.16 -17.67
C TRP A 103 5.81 1.74 -18.46
N GLN A 104 6.06 3.04 -18.30
CA GLN A 104 7.16 3.73 -18.96
C GLN A 104 8.53 3.15 -18.55
N ALA A 105 8.72 2.90 -17.26
CA ALA A 105 9.95 2.31 -16.74
C ALA A 105 10.13 0.86 -17.23
N PHE A 106 9.06 0.06 -17.22
CA PHE A 106 9.09 -1.31 -17.73
C PHE A 106 9.49 -1.38 -19.21
N MET A 107 8.97 -0.48 -20.05
CA MET A 107 9.30 -0.44 -21.48
C MET A 107 10.72 0.03 -21.78
N TRP A 108 11.34 0.75 -20.85
CA TRP A 108 12.68 1.30 -21.02
C TRP A 108 13.80 0.34 -20.62
N ILE A 109 13.54 -0.56 -19.65
CA ILE A 109 14.49 -1.56 -19.12
C ILE A 109 14.62 -2.76 -20.07
#